data_AF-A0A7L2UYD1-F1
#
_entry.id   AF-A0A7L2UYD1-F1
#
_cell.length_a   1.000
_cell.length_b   1.000
_cell.length_c   1.000
_cell.angle_alpha   90.00
_cell.angle_beta   90.00
_cell.angle_gamma   90.00
#
_symmetry.space_group_name_H-M   'P 1'
#
loop_
_entity.id
_entity.type
_entity.pdbx_description
1 polymer ?
#
loop_
_entity_poly.entity_id
_entity_poly.type
_entity_poly.pdbx_seq_one_letter_code
_entity_poly.pdbx_strand_id
1 'polypeptide(L)'
;VLIWNVGTAEELYRLEGLHPDLIYSVSWSRDGARFCTACKDKSVRIIDPRRGTVVAEKERAHEGARPMRAIFLADGKIFTTGFSRMSERQLALWDVENLEEPMGLQELDSSNGALLPFYDPDTNVVYVCGKGDSSIRYFEITEEPPYIHFLNTFTSKEPQRGMGWMPKRGLDVSKCEIARW
;
A
#
# COMPACT_ATOMS: atom_id res chain seq x y z
N VAL A 1 14.92 10.75 -1.43
CA VAL A 1 13.72 11.15 -0.66
C VAL A 1 14.09 12.31 0.25
N LEU A 2 13.26 13.35 0.36
CA LEU A 2 13.49 14.49 1.26
C LEU A 2 12.37 14.54 2.30
N ILE A 3 12.73 14.88 3.54
CA ILE A 3 11.78 15.10 4.64
C ILE A 3 11.94 16.54 5.12
N TRP A 4 10.82 17.23 5.25
CA TRP A 4 10.78 18.67 5.47
C TRP A 4 10.08 19.01 6.78
N ASN A 5 10.59 20.03 7.46
CA ASN A 5 9.81 20.81 8.40
C ASN A 5 9.14 21.95 7.64
N VAL A 6 7.83 21.85 7.43
CA VAL A 6 7.08 22.86 6.67
C VAL A 6 6.92 24.17 7.46
N GLY A 7 6.96 24.13 8.80
CA GLY A 7 6.85 25.33 9.63
C GLY A 7 8.08 26.24 9.56
N THR A 8 9.26 25.67 9.29
CA THR A 8 10.53 26.41 9.17
C THR A 8 11.10 26.43 7.76
N ALA A 9 10.46 25.73 6.81
CA ALA A 9 10.98 25.48 5.46
C ALA A 9 12.37 24.79 5.45
N GLU A 10 12.68 24.03 6.50
CA GLU A 10 13.96 23.33 6.63
C GLU A 10 13.88 21.90 6.08
N GLU A 11 14.91 21.50 5.36
CA GLU A 11 15.13 20.10 4.98
C GLU A 11 15.72 19.35 6.19
N LEU A 12 14.93 18.48 6.82
CA LEU A 12 15.36 17.72 8.00
C LEU A 12 16.24 16.54 7.63
N TYR A 13 15.86 15.81 6.57
CA TYR A 13 16.59 14.61 6.14
C TYR A 13 16.64 14.52 4.61
N ARG A 14 17.83 14.22 4.10
CA ARG A 14 18.12 13.93 2.70
C ARG A 14 18.58 12.49 2.56
N LEU A 15 17.74 11.68 1.92
CA LEU A 15 17.94 10.25 1.75
C LEU A 15 18.28 9.98 0.28
N GLU A 16 19.57 10.05 -0.03
CA GLU A 16 20.13 9.83 -1.38
C GLU A 16 20.74 8.43 -1.49
N GLY A 17 20.78 7.88 -2.70
CA GLY A 17 21.40 6.58 -2.99
C GLY A 17 20.65 5.34 -2.51
N LEU A 18 19.51 5.47 -1.83
CA LEU A 18 18.72 4.33 -1.34
C LEU A 18 17.88 3.63 -2.42
N HIS A 19 17.67 4.28 -3.57
CA HIS A 19 16.83 3.78 -4.65
C HIS A 19 17.58 3.94 -5.97
N PRO A 20 17.79 2.86 -6.75
CA PRO A 20 18.47 2.92 -8.03
C PRO A 20 17.56 3.33 -9.20
N ASP A 21 16.23 3.37 -9.00
CA ASP A 21 15.23 3.67 -10.03
C ASP A 21 14.04 4.43 -9.41
N LEU A 22 13.00 4.67 -10.20
CA LEU A 22 11.80 5.43 -9.84
C LEU A 22 11.09 4.84 -8.62
N ILE A 23 10.78 5.70 -7.66
CA ILE A 23 9.93 5.38 -6.51
C ILE A 23 8.47 5.54 -6.93
N TYR A 24 7.69 4.48 -6.82
CA TYR A 24 6.27 4.46 -7.18
C TYR A 24 5.34 4.89 -6.05
N SER A 25 5.70 4.60 -4.80
CA SER A 25 4.92 4.99 -3.62
C SER A 25 5.80 5.11 -2.39
N VAL A 26 5.31 5.91 -1.44
CA VAL A 26 5.87 6.09 -0.09
C VAL A 26 4.71 6.02 0.89
N SER A 27 4.86 5.30 2.01
CA SER A 27 3.85 5.22 3.07
C SER A 27 4.52 5.23 4.44
N TRP A 28 4.05 6.08 5.34
CA TRP A 28 4.54 6.15 6.71
C TRP A 28 3.91 5.04 7.57
N SER A 29 4.72 4.47 8.46
CA SER A 29 4.23 3.67 9.58
C SER A 29 3.37 4.51 10.52
N ARG A 30 2.51 3.86 11.31
CA ARG A 30 1.53 4.53 12.18
C ARG A 30 2.17 5.48 13.20
N ASP A 31 3.35 5.15 13.70
CA ASP A 31 4.11 5.95 14.67
C ASP A 31 5.03 6.99 14.00
N GLY A 32 5.14 6.97 12.67
CA GLY A 32 6.05 7.83 11.91
C GLY A 32 7.53 7.50 12.09
N ALA A 33 7.88 6.40 12.75
CA ALA A 33 9.28 6.05 13.01
C ALA A 33 9.98 5.53 11.75
N ARG A 34 9.22 4.92 10.84
CA ARG A 34 9.69 4.35 9.57
C ARG A 34 8.74 4.71 8.43
N PHE A 35 9.22 4.62 7.19
CA PHE A 35 8.36 4.61 6.00
C PHE A 35 8.76 3.48 5.06
N CYS A 36 7.80 2.98 4.29
CA CYS A 36 8.05 1.99 3.26
C CYS A 36 7.99 2.65 1.88
N THR A 37 8.70 2.07 0.93
CA THR A 37 8.73 2.52 -0.46
C THR A 37 8.59 1.33 -1.38
N ALA A 38 7.92 1.54 -2.52
CA ALA A 38 7.87 0.57 -3.59
C ALA A 38 8.57 1.17 -4.82
N CYS A 39 9.53 0.45 -5.39
CA CYS A 39 10.45 0.98 -6.40
C CYS A 39 10.38 0.18 -7.71
N LYS A 40 10.77 0.82 -8.82
CA LYS A 40 10.76 0.24 -10.17
C LYS A 40 11.76 -0.90 -10.36
N ASP A 41 12.76 -0.99 -9.50
CA ASP A 41 13.64 -2.16 -9.37
C ASP A 41 12.94 -3.41 -8.79
N LYS A 42 11.63 -3.31 -8.50
CA LYS A 42 10.76 -4.34 -7.90
C LYS A 42 10.99 -4.58 -6.42
N SER A 43 11.80 -3.75 -5.75
CA SER A 43 12.01 -3.85 -4.31
C SER A 43 10.99 -3.04 -3.53
N VAL A 44 10.58 -3.60 -2.39
CA VAL A 44 9.92 -2.87 -1.30
C VAL A 44 10.93 -2.67 -0.18
N ARG A 45 11.16 -1.42 0.22
CA ARG A 45 12.14 -1.07 1.25
C ARG A 45 11.46 -0.42 2.43
N ILE A 46 11.86 -0.83 3.64
CA ILE A 46 11.49 -0.20 4.90
C ILE A 46 12.69 0.65 5.34
N ILE A 47 12.47 1.92 5.61
CA ILE A 47 13.53 2.91 5.83
C ILE A 47 13.32 3.60 7.17
N ASP A 48 14.40 3.71 7.95
CA ASP A 48 14.49 4.63 9.07
C ASP A 48 15.02 5.98 8.56
N PRO A 49 14.17 7.02 8.50
CA PRO A 49 14.58 8.32 7.96
C PRO A 49 15.67 9.02 8.77
N ARG A 50 15.71 8.79 10.10
CA ARG A 50 16.62 9.49 11.01
C ARG A 50 18.03 8.90 10.93
N ARG A 51 18.10 7.60 10.65
CA ARG A 51 19.37 6.88 10.42
C ARG A 51 19.82 6.97 8.97
N GLY A 52 18.90 7.26 8.05
CA GLY A 52 19.14 7.29 6.62
C GLY A 52 19.45 5.92 6.02
N THR A 53 18.93 4.84 6.63
CA THR A 53 19.25 3.47 6.26
C THR A 53 18.01 2.67 5.89
N VAL A 54 18.14 1.77 4.92
CA VAL A 54 17.20 0.68 4.70
C VAL A 54 17.34 -0.32 5.85
N VAL A 55 16.27 -0.53 6.62
CA VAL A 55 16.27 -1.46 7.76
C VAL A 55 15.76 -2.85 7.40
N ALA A 56 14.98 -2.95 6.33
CA ALA A 56 14.55 -4.21 5.74
C ALA A 56 14.20 -4.01 4.26
N GLU A 57 14.40 -5.04 3.44
CA GLU A 57 14.13 -5.00 2.01
C GLU A 57 13.58 -6.34 1.52
N LYS A 58 12.53 -6.27 0.70
CA LYS A 58 12.06 -7.38 -0.12
C LYS A 58 12.35 -7.08 -1.58
N GLU A 59 13.36 -7.75 -2.14
CA GLU A 59 13.58 -7.77 -3.58
C GLU A 59 12.49 -8.58 -4.28
N ARG A 60 12.01 -8.08 -5.43
CA ARG A 60 10.98 -8.72 -6.25
C ARG A 60 9.72 -9.07 -5.43
N ALA A 61 9.18 -8.11 -4.68
CA ALA A 61 7.92 -8.30 -3.95
C ALA A 61 6.78 -8.74 -4.90
N HIS A 62 6.84 -8.31 -6.16
CA HIS A 62 6.04 -8.88 -7.24
C HIS A 62 6.92 -9.10 -8.48
N GLU A 63 6.66 -10.17 -9.23
CA GLU A 63 7.47 -10.55 -10.40
C GLU A 63 7.21 -9.69 -11.65
N GLY A 64 6.03 -9.06 -11.73
CA GLY A 64 5.64 -8.19 -12.84
C GLY A 64 6.47 -6.91 -12.92
N ALA A 65 6.53 -6.32 -14.12
CA ALA A 65 7.29 -5.08 -14.37
C ALA A 65 6.45 -3.80 -14.16
N ARG A 66 5.16 -3.94 -13.89
CA ARG A 66 4.23 -2.81 -13.76
C ARG A 66 4.34 -2.13 -12.39
N PRO A 67 3.92 -0.86 -12.26
CA PRO A 67 3.99 -0.15 -11.00
C PRO A 67 3.25 -0.87 -9.87
N MET A 68 3.94 -1.04 -8.74
CA MET A 68 3.38 -1.55 -7.50
C MET A 68 3.08 -0.41 -6.51
N ARG A 69 2.40 -0.76 -5.42
CA ARG A 69 2.19 0.09 -4.24
C ARG A 69 2.55 -0.72 -3.00
N ALA A 70 3.02 -0.02 -1.97
CA ALA A 70 3.25 -0.57 -0.64
C ALA A 70 2.71 0.42 0.40
N ILE A 71 1.98 -0.09 1.39
CA ILE A 71 1.49 0.68 2.54
C ILE A 71 1.78 -0.06 3.84
N PHE A 72 2.02 0.70 4.91
CA PHE A 72 2.01 0.15 6.27
C PHE A 72 0.59 -0.12 6.73
N LEU A 73 0.43 -1.22 7.47
CA LEU A 73 -0.75 -1.52 8.27
C LEU A 73 -0.55 -1.07 9.72
N ALA A 74 -1.61 -1.14 10.53
CA ALA A 74 -1.62 -0.63 11.90
C ALA A 74 -0.69 -1.40 12.82
N ASP A 75 -0.50 -2.68 12.54
CA ASP A 75 0.34 -3.63 13.27
C ASP A 75 1.81 -3.66 12.79
N GLY A 76 2.17 -2.78 11.85
CA GLY A 76 3.52 -2.69 11.30
C GLY A 76 3.80 -3.61 10.11
N LYS A 77 2.87 -4.50 9.73
CA LYS A 77 2.98 -5.28 8.49
C LYS A 77 2.90 -4.38 7.26
N ILE A 78 3.32 -4.92 6.12
CA ILE A 78 3.23 -4.22 4.83
C ILE A 78 2.20 -4.91 3.94
N PHE A 79 1.29 -4.13 3.36
CA PHE A 79 0.41 -4.59 2.30
C PHE A 79 0.87 -4.02 0.97
N THR A 80 0.97 -4.88 -0.05
CA THR A 80 1.38 -4.49 -1.39
C THR A 80 0.33 -4.84 -2.42
N THR A 81 0.24 -3.99 -3.45
CA THR A 81 -0.45 -4.33 -4.69
C THR A 81 0.55 -4.30 -5.83
N GLY A 82 0.54 -5.30 -6.69
CA GLY A 82 1.47 -5.38 -7.81
C GLY A 82 0.93 -6.28 -8.90
N PHE A 83 1.84 -6.89 -9.65
CA PHE A 83 1.48 -7.71 -10.80
C PHE A 83 2.29 -8.99 -10.83
N SER A 84 1.67 -10.10 -11.24
CA SER A 84 2.34 -11.36 -11.55
C SER A 84 3.24 -11.18 -12.79
N ARG A 85 4.09 -12.18 -13.05
CA ARG A 85 4.86 -12.26 -14.30
C ARG A 85 3.96 -12.26 -15.54
N MET A 86 2.74 -12.80 -15.40
CA MET A 86 1.72 -12.88 -16.46
C MET A 86 0.82 -11.63 -16.50
N SER A 87 1.17 -10.57 -15.77
CA SER A 87 0.42 -9.32 -15.67
C SER A 87 -0.95 -9.42 -14.98
N GLU A 88 -1.17 -10.41 -14.12
CA GLU A 88 -2.35 -10.42 -13.23
C GLU A 88 -2.09 -9.50 -12.04
N ARG A 89 -3.10 -8.71 -11.64
CA ARG A 89 -3.03 -7.88 -10.44
C ARG A 89 -2.98 -8.78 -9.21
N GLN A 90 -2.07 -8.47 -8.31
CA GLN A 90 -1.81 -9.24 -7.09
C GLN A 90 -1.93 -8.36 -5.85
N LEU A 91 -2.41 -8.95 -4.77
CA LEU A 91 -2.34 -8.42 -3.41
C LEU A 91 -1.39 -9.30 -2.61
N ALA A 92 -0.51 -8.71 -1.81
CA ALA A 92 0.33 -9.48 -0.89
C ALA A 92 0.43 -8.81 0.48
N LEU A 93 0.50 -9.64 1.53
CA LEU A 93 0.72 -9.23 2.91
C LEU A 93 2.08 -9.74 3.37
N TRP A 94 2.86 -8.87 4.01
CA TRP A 94 4.24 -9.15 4.41
C TRP A 94 4.45 -8.87 5.89
N ASP A 95 5.14 -9.78 6.56
CA ASP A 95 5.72 -9.51 7.88
C ASP A 95 7.08 -8.82 7.69
N VAL A 96 7.30 -7.69 8.35
CA VAL A 96 8.56 -6.95 8.24
C VAL A 96 9.71 -7.70 8.90
N GLU A 97 9.41 -8.55 9.89
CA GLU A 97 10.42 -9.38 10.57
C GLU A 97 10.78 -10.63 9.74
N ASN A 98 9.94 -11.03 8.78
CA ASN A 98 10.21 -12.11 7.83
C ASN A 98 9.67 -11.79 6.43
N LEU A 99 10.51 -11.17 5.60
CA LEU A 99 10.17 -10.76 4.24
C LEU A 99 10.46 -11.84 3.18
N GLU A 100 10.97 -13.02 3.55
CA GLU A 100 11.34 -14.04 2.56
C GLU A 100 10.16 -14.46 1.70
N GLU A 101 9.00 -14.70 2.31
CA GLU A 101 7.76 -15.09 1.64
C GLU A 101 6.58 -14.23 2.15
N PRO A 102 5.58 -13.95 1.29
CA PRO A 102 4.39 -13.25 1.74
C PRO A 102 3.58 -14.15 2.68
N MET A 103 2.98 -13.56 3.72
CA MET A 103 2.02 -14.24 4.58
C MET A 103 0.81 -14.72 3.78
N GLY A 104 0.35 -13.88 2.85
CA GLY A 104 -0.72 -14.21 1.91
C GLY A 104 -0.50 -13.51 0.59
N LEU A 105 -0.76 -14.21 -0.51
CA LEU A 105 -0.71 -13.71 -1.89
C LEU A 105 -2.02 -14.06 -2.59
N GLN A 106 -2.69 -13.08 -3.17
CA GLN A 106 -3.93 -13.29 -3.92
C GLN A 106 -3.85 -12.66 -5.29
N GLU A 107 -4.22 -13.43 -6.32
CA GLU A 107 -4.41 -12.96 -7.68
C GLU A 107 -5.85 -12.48 -7.88
N LEU A 108 -6.02 -11.38 -8.61
CA LEU A 108 -7.31 -10.71 -8.75
C LEU A 108 -7.90 -10.81 -10.16
N ASP A 109 -7.23 -10.23 -11.15
CA ASP A 109 -7.63 -10.23 -12.56
C ASP A 109 -6.48 -9.74 -13.45
N SER A 110 -6.65 -9.77 -14.75
CA SER A 110 -5.65 -9.36 -15.75
C SER A 110 -5.77 -7.90 -16.20
N SER A 111 -6.40 -7.03 -15.41
CA SER A 111 -6.53 -5.61 -15.76
C SER A 111 -5.19 -4.89 -15.67
N ASN A 112 -4.99 -3.87 -16.52
CA ASN A 112 -3.72 -3.17 -16.64
C ASN A 112 -3.45 -2.10 -15.56
N GLY A 113 -4.51 -1.66 -14.87
CA GLY A 113 -4.45 -0.52 -13.94
C GLY A 113 -3.78 -0.89 -12.62
N ALA A 114 -2.76 -0.13 -12.22
CA ALA A 114 -2.17 -0.27 -10.90
C ALA A 114 -3.22 0.03 -9.83
N LEU A 115 -3.37 -0.88 -8.87
CA LEU A 115 -4.28 -0.71 -7.75
C LEU A 115 -3.68 0.26 -6.74
N LEU A 116 -4.55 1.09 -6.16
CA LEU A 116 -4.24 1.94 -5.02
C LEU A 116 -4.86 1.30 -3.78
N PRO A 117 -4.06 0.87 -2.79
CA PRO A 117 -4.58 0.39 -1.53
C PRO A 117 -4.88 1.55 -0.58
N PHE A 118 -6.06 1.50 0.04
CA PHE A 118 -6.49 2.41 1.11
C PHE A 118 -6.84 1.56 2.31
N TYR A 119 -6.09 1.70 3.39
CA TYR A 119 -6.25 0.89 4.58
C TYR A 119 -6.93 1.68 5.70
N ASP A 120 -7.91 1.04 6.31
CA ASP A 120 -8.60 1.51 7.49
C ASP A 120 -8.05 0.78 8.73
N PRO A 121 -7.26 1.46 9.58
CA PRO A 121 -6.66 0.85 10.76
C PRO A 121 -7.66 0.60 11.89
N ASP A 122 -8.88 1.13 11.82
CA ASP A 122 -9.89 0.96 12.86
C ASP A 122 -10.71 -0.33 12.65
N THR A 123 -10.82 -0.77 11.39
CA THR A 123 -11.60 -1.97 11.02
C THR A 123 -10.74 -3.05 10.36
N ASN A 124 -9.44 -2.82 10.19
CA ASN A 124 -8.53 -3.68 9.43
C ASN A 124 -8.99 -3.97 7.99
N VAL A 125 -9.75 -3.06 7.37
CA VAL A 125 -10.20 -3.23 5.99
C VAL A 125 -9.27 -2.50 5.03
N VAL A 126 -8.78 -3.22 4.01
CA VAL A 126 -8.08 -2.65 2.87
C VAL A 126 -9.03 -2.59 1.68
N TYR A 127 -9.17 -1.41 1.10
CA TYR A 127 -9.87 -1.18 -0.14
C TYR A 127 -8.88 -0.98 -1.27
N VAL A 128 -9.15 -1.58 -2.43
CA VAL A 128 -8.29 -1.47 -3.61
C VAL A 128 -9.10 -1.04 -4.82
N CYS A 129 -8.59 -0.04 -5.52
CA CYS A 129 -9.18 0.47 -6.76
C CYS A 129 -8.09 1.03 -7.69
N GLY A 130 -8.25 0.88 -9.00
CA GLY A 130 -7.30 1.32 -10.02
C GLY A 130 -7.92 2.33 -10.97
N LYS A 131 -7.12 3.28 -11.47
CA LYS A 131 -7.59 4.21 -12.51
C LYS A 131 -8.04 3.41 -13.74
N GLY A 132 -9.27 3.66 -14.21
CA GLY A 132 -9.92 2.91 -15.28
C GLY A 132 -10.83 1.78 -14.82
N ASP A 133 -10.73 1.35 -13.56
CA ASP A 133 -11.66 0.38 -12.98
C ASP A 133 -13.03 1.03 -12.76
N SER A 134 -14.10 0.23 -12.84
CA SER A 134 -15.44 0.65 -12.41
C SER A 134 -15.86 0.02 -11.08
N SER A 135 -14.90 -0.54 -10.33
CA SER A 135 -15.14 -1.26 -9.09
C SER A 135 -14.14 -0.92 -7.99
N ILE A 136 -14.58 -0.99 -6.73
CA ILE A 136 -13.74 -0.96 -5.54
C ILE A 136 -13.90 -2.30 -4.83
N ARG A 137 -12.82 -3.07 -4.70
CA ARG A 137 -12.81 -4.32 -3.93
C ARG A 137 -12.29 -4.06 -2.53
N TYR A 138 -12.78 -4.78 -1.54
CA TYR A 138 -12.33 -4.61 -0.17
C TYR A 138 -12.21 -5.93 0.58
N PHE A 139 -11.22 -5.95 1.46
CA PHE A 139 -10.71 -7.14 2.12
C PHE A 139 -10.47 -6.82 3.60
N GLU A 140 -10.80 -7.75 4.48
CA GLU A 140 -10.41 -7.69 5.89
C GLU A 140 -9.05 -8.36 6.08
N ILE A 141 -8.17 -7.71 6.85
CA ILE A 141 -6.88 -8.26 7.23
C ILE A 141 -6.98 -8.84 8.63
N THR A 142 -6.65 -10.13 8.77
CA THR A 142 -6.70 -10.84 10.04
C THR A 142 -5.39 -11.58 10.30
N GLU A 143 -5.21 -12.06 11.53
CA GLU A 143 -4.07 -12.90 11.91
C GLU A 143 -4.23 -14.36 11.50
N GLU A 144 -5.40 -14.76 10.98
CA GLU A 144 -5.68 -16.14 10.59
C GLU A 144 -5.55 -16.33 9.07
N PRO A 145 -4.89 -17.40 8.60
CA PRO A 145 -4.85 -17.75 7.18
C PRO A 145 -6.26 -17.78 6.54
N PRO A 146 -6.44 -17.26 5.31
CA PRO A 146 -5.41 -16.76 4.38
C PRO A 146 -4.93 -15.31 4.62
N TYR A 147 -5.20 -14.73 5.81
CA TYR A 147 -4.84 -13.38 6.28
C TYR A 147 -5.54 -12.23 5.55
N ILE A 148 -5.71 -12.34 4.23
CA ILE A 148 -6.43 -11.38 3.39
C ILE A 148 -7.80 -12.00 3.06
N HIS A 149 -8.88 -11.53 3.68
CA HIS A 149 -10.21 -12.09 3.48
C HIS A 149 -11.04 -11.19 2.58
N PHE A 150 -11.43 -11.67 1.41
CA PHE A 150 -12.33 -10.91 0.53
C PHE A 150 -13.67 -10.68 1.22
N LEU A 151 -14.09 -9.42 1.32
CA LEU A 151 -15.40 -9.07 1.86
C LEU A 151 -16.40 -8.95 0.72
N ASN A 152 -16.25 -7.94 -0.12
CA ASN A 152 -17.18 -7.68 -1.22
C ASN A 152 -16.58 -6.69 -2.24
N THR A 153 -17.36 -6.36 -3.27
CA THR A 153 -17.00 -5.40 -4.32
C THR A 153 -18.13 -4.41 -4.54
N PHE A 154 -17.81 -3.12 -4.50
CA PHE A 154 -18.65 -2.09 -5.07
C PHE A 154 -18.43 -2.03 -6.58
N THR A 155 -19.49 -1.96 -7.37
CA THR A 155 -19.42 -1.90 -8.84
C THR A 155 -20.29 -0.76 -9.36
N SER A 156 -19.79 -0.07 -10.37
CA SER A 156 -20.49 0.96 -11.14
C SER A 156 -20.30 0.74 -12.64
N LYS A 157 -20.97 1.55 -13.46
CA LYS A 157 -20.79 1.57 -14.92
C LYS A 157 -19.68 2.55 -15.37
N GLU A 158 -19.19 3.38 -14.47
CA GLU A 158 -18.30 4.49 -14.81
C GLU A 158 -16.85 4.16 -14.41
N PRO A 159 -15.88 4.25 -15.34
CA PRO A 159 -14.48 4.05 -15.00
C PRO A 159 -13.93 5.24 -14.21
N GLN A 160 -13.27 4.95 -13.09
CA GLN A 160 -12.71 5.97 -12.21
C GLN A 160 -11.47 6.66 -12.84
N ARG A 161 -11.39 7.99 -12.76
CA ARG A 161 -10.24 8.78 -13.26
C ARG A 161 -9.23 9.14 -12.17
N GLY A 162 -9.64 8.99 -10.93
CA GLY A 162 -8.94 9.25 -9.68
C GLY A 162 -9.88 8.86 -8.54
N MET A 163 -9.37 8.88 -7.31
CA MET A 163 -10.16 8.50 -6.14
C MET A 163 -9.75 9.34 -4.94
N GLY A 164 -10.73 9.91 -4.25
CA GLY A 164 -10.55 10.56 -2.95
C GLY A 164 -11.01 9.61 -1.84
N TRP A 165 -10.53 9.80 -0.63
CA TRP A 165 -10.97 9.03 0.53
C TRP A 165 -11.26 9.97 1.68
N MET A 166 -12.48 9.89 2.23
CA MET A 166 -12.88 10.72 3.36
C MET A 166 -12.20 10.23 4.64
N PRO A 167 -11.43 11.09 5.35
CA PRO A 167 -10.90 10.73 6.66
C PRO A 167 -12.02 10.39 7.65
N LYS A 168 -11.73 9.53 8.63
CA LYS A 168 -12.69 9.08 9.65
C LYS A 168 -13.51 10.20 10.29
N ARG A 169 -12.91 11.36 10.53
CA ARG A 169 -13.57 12.54 11.13
C ARG A 169 -14.69 13.14 10.27
N GLY A 170 -14.77 12.80 8.98
CA GLY A 170 -15.81 13.26 8.07
C GLY A 170 -16.92 12.23 7.80
N LEU A 171 -16.88 11.07 8.46
CA LEU A 171 -17.88 10.02 8.31
C LEU A 171 -19.07 10.23 9.25
N ASP A 172 -20.26 9.80 8.81
CA ASP A 172 -21.49 9.79 9.60
C ASP A 172 -21.59 8.49 10.41
N VAL A 173 -20.91 8.49 11.57
CA VAL A 173 -20.89 7.35 12.49
C VAL A 173 -22.28 6.98 13.02
N SER A 174 -23.25 7.90 12.99
CA SER A 174 -24.63 7.60 13.42
C SER A 174 -25.35 6.64 12.46
N LYS A 175 -24.86 6.51 11.23
CA LYS A 175 -25.34 5.57 10.21
C LYS A 175 -24.43 4.36 10.03
N CYS A 176 -23.48 4.14 10.95
CA CYS A 176 -22.46 3.10 10.82
C CYS A 176 -21.62 3.22 9.53
N GLU A 177 -21.39 4.44 9.04
CA GLU A 177 -20.56 4.66 7.86
C GLU A 177 -19.08 4.46 8.23
N ILE A 178 -18.42 3.49 7.59
CA ILE A 178 -17.01 3.16 7.84
C ILE A 178 -16.06 3.68 6.76
N ALA A 179 -16.58 4.02 5.57
CA ALA A 179 -15.81 4.49 4.42
C ALA A 179 -16.67 5.34 3.48
N ARG A 180 -16.07 6.39 2.88
CA ARG A 180 -16.67 7.21 1.83
C ARG A 180 -15.61 7.61 0.80
N TRP A 181 -15.99 7.53 -0.47
CA TRP A 181 -15.16 7.73 -1.65
C TRP A 181 -15.69 8.85 -2.53
#